data_AF-A0A842J592-F1
#
_entry.id   AF-A0A842J592-F1
#
_cell.length_a   1.000
_cell.length_b   1.000
_cell.length_c   1.000
_cell.angle_alpha   90.00
_cell.angle_beta   90.00
_cell.angle_gamma   90.00
#
_symmetry.space_group_name_H-M   'P 1'
#
loop_
_entity.id
_entity.type
_entity.pdbx_description
1 polymer ?
#
loop_
_entity_poly.entity_id
_entity_poly.type
_entity_poly.pdbx_seq_one_letter_code
_entity_poly.pdbx_strand_id
1 'polypeptide(L)'
;MDTILKSEELVFFNLLKGLLVPNLKNESADISFSLQDLQEKIEIDKQLISGIINKLKDDKIVSLVNYTDQSDKITMHFEKTHDKLFEFLPHTDLDIILLDINTFIFENIQLFDFNNSYKITSDYAKEIKSRLDKDPNADINDILRKGINDLFSREESIIKIFKLLFKMSKNSTPENQDLVEKILYCFFNLPIDENPFLTTLFLTKMSFEMENLKLQKGE
;
A
#
# COMPACT_ATOMS: atom_id res chain seq x y z
N MET A 1 22.61 -13.21 -11.97
CA MET A 1 23.11 -11.82 -11.92
C MET A 1 21.99 -11.08 -11.25
N ASP A 2 22.12 -10.93 -9.93
CA ASP A 2 21.02 -10.55 -9.05
C ASP A 2 20.76 -9.06 -9.23
N THR A 3 19.79 -8.72 -10.09
CA THR A 3 19.13 -7.41 -10.02
C THR A 3 18.24 -7.44 -8.79
N ILE A 4 18.83 -7.14 -7.63
CA ILE A 4 18.09 -6.82 -6.41
C ILE A 4 17.49 -5.44 -6.67
N LEU A 5 16.28 -5.42 -7.23
CA LEU A 5 15.45 -4.22 -7.26
C LEU A 5 15.35 -3.67 -5.84
N LYS A 6 15.54 -2.36 -5.66
CA LYS A 6 15.25 -1.77 -4.36
C LYS A 6 13.74 -1.71 -4.19
N SER A 7 13.24 -1.98 -2.99
CA SER A 7 11.80 -2.00 -2.74
C SER A 7 11.12 -0.65 -3.06
N GLU A 8 11.84 0.47 -3.05
CA GLU A 8 11.37 1.78 -3.55
C GLU A 8 10.97 1.72 -5.04
N GLU A 9 11.76 1.05 -5.88
CA GLU A 9 11.51 0.89 -7.32
C GLU A 9 10.32 -0.05 -7.56
N LEU A 10 10.18 -1.11 -6.75
CA LEU A 10 9.04 -2.02 -6.78
C LEU A 10 7.73 -1.36 -6.31
N VAL A 11 7.77 -0.62 -5.20
CA VAL A 11 6.61 0.16 -4.73
C VAL A 11 6.18 1.17 -5.79
N PHE A 12 7.15 1.87 -6.38
CA PHE A 12 6.89 2.86 -7.40
C PHE A 12 6.31 2.25 -8.68
N PHE A 13 6.88 1.15 -9.17
CA PHE A 13 6.32 0.42 -10.32
C PHE A 13 4.87 -0.01 -10.07
N ASN A 14 4.58 -0.53 -8.88
CA ASN A 14 3.25 -0.98 -8.52
C ASN A 14 2.26 0.18 -8.34
N LEU A 15 2.70 1.32 -7.80
CA LEU A 15 1.94 2.56 -7.80
C LEU A 15 1.60 2.99 -9.23
N LEU A 16 2.57 2.96 -10.15
CA LEU A 16 2.33 3.28 -11.58
C LEU A 16 1.33 2.32 -12.22
N LYS A 17 1.48 1.01 -12.02
CA LYS A 17 0.56 0.00 -12.56
C LYS A 17 -0.87 0.24 -12.07
N GLY A 18 -1.06 0.45 -10.77
CA GLY A 18 -2.37 0.74 -10.19
C GLY A 18 -3.00 2.04 -10.70
N LEU A 19 -2.19 3.06 -10.98
CA LEU A 19 -2.65 4.36 -11.48
C LEU A 19 -3.00 4.37 -12.96
N LEU A 20 -2.19 3.69 -13.77
CA LEU A 20 -2.22 3.82 -15.23
C LEU A 20 -3.00 2.67 -15.88
N VAL A 21 -2.94 1.47 -15.28
CA VAL A 21 -3.53 0.24 -15.83
C VAL A 21 -4.14 -0.64 -14.74
N PRO A 22 -5.11 -0.14 -13.97
CA PRO A 22 -5.70 -0.88 -12.84
C PRO A 22 -6.36 -2.21 -13.22
N ASN A 23 -6.72 -2.38 -14.50
CA ASN A 23 -7.37 -3.58 -15.02
C ASN A 23 -6.50 -4.34 -16.05
N LEU A 24 -5.17 -4.16 -16.02
CA LEU A 24 -4.28 -4.97 -16.85
C LEU A 24 -4.42 -6.43 -16.42
N LYS A 25 -5.23 -7.20 -17.15
CA LYS A 25 -5.37 -8.64 -16.97
C LYS A 25 -4.19 -9.33 -17.67
N ASN A 26 -4.43 -10.52 -18.20
CA ASN A 26 -3.53 -11.32 -19.03
C ASN A 26 -3.15 -10.68 -20.39
N GLU A 27 -3.08 -9.35 -20.49
CA GLU A 27 -2.82 -8.57 -21.71
C GLU A 27 -1.68 -7.58 -21.45
N SER A 28 -0.88 -7.29 -22.49
CA SER A 28 0.12 -6.22 -22.43
C SER A 28 -0.51 -4.90 -22.91
N ALA A 29 -0.07 -3.76 -22.39
CA ALA A 29 -0.54 -2.45 -22.88
C ALA A 29 0.58 -1.42 -23.01
N ASP A 30 0.46 -0.59 -24.04
CA ASP A 30 1.23 0.64 -24.19
C ASP A 30 0.43 1.81 -23.62
N ILE A 31 1.00 2.52 -22.66
CA ILE A 31 0.35 3.65 -22.01
C ILE A 31 1.22 4.89 -22.14
N SER A 32 0.64 5.94 -22.72
CA SER A 32 1.24 7.26 -22.76
C SER A 32 0.73 8.11 -21.59
N PHE A 33 1.63 8.69 -20.82
CA PHE A 33 1.29 9.59 -19.71
C PHE A 33 2.26 10.77 -19.62
N SER A 34 1.82 11.85 -18.96
CA SER A 34 2.67 12.99 -18.64
C SER A 34 3.34 12.81 -17.28
N LEU A 35 4.63 13.11 -17.22
CA LEU A 35 5.39 13.19 -15.96
C LEU A 35 4.84 14.28 -15.04
N GLN A 36 4.34 15.38 -15.59
CA GLN A 36 3.71 16.46 -14.84
C GLN A 36 2.41 15.97 -14.17
N ASP A 37 1.51 15.37 -14.95
CA ASP A 37 0.25 14.82 -14.43
C ASP A 37 0.52 13.77 -13.35
N LEU A 38 1.53 12.94 -13.57
CA LEU A 38 1.94 11.92 -12.63
C LEU A 38 2.49 12.55 -11.33
N GLN A 39 3.39 13.54 -11.42
CA GLN A 39 3.88 14.30 -10.27
C GLN A 39 2.73 14.88 -9.46
N GLU A 40 1.74 15.49 -10.11
CA GLU A 40 0.59 16.10 -9.43
C GLU A 40 -0.26 15.05 -8.71
N LYS A 41 -0.50 13.89 -9.34
CA LYS A 41 -1.31 12.81 -8.75
C LYS A 41 -0.59 12.12 -7.58
N ILE A 42 0.72 11.86 -7.72
CA ILE A 42 1.49 11.08 -6.74
C ILE A 42 2.34 11.93 -5.79
N GLU A 43 2.39 13.24 -5.97
CA GLU A 43 3.17 14.18 -5.13
C GLU A 43 4.63 13.74 -4.94
N ILE A 44 5.22 13.11 -5.95
CA ILE A 44 6.64 12.75 -6.00
C ILE A 44 7.30 13.66 -7.03
N ASP A 45 8.49 14.14 -6.70
CA ASP A 45 9.27 15.02 -7.57
C ASP A 45 9.51 14.37 -8.96
N LYS A 46 9.32 15.16 -10.02
CA LYS A 46 9.45 14.68 -11.40
C LYS A 46 10.83 14.18 -11.77
N GLN A 47 11.92 14.72 -11.19
CA GLN A 47 13.26 14.18 -11.42
C GLN A 47 13.43 12.81 -10.77
N LEU A 48 12.85 12.62 -9.58
CA LEU A 48 12.84 11.33 -8.91
C LEU A 48 12.02 10.29 -9.70
N ILE A 49 10.82 10.66 -10.16
CA ILE A 49 9.99 9.84 -11.05
C ILE A 49 10.77 9.40 -12.28
N SER A 50 11.37 10.37 -12.99
CA SER A 50 12.18 10.11 -14.19
C SER A 50 13.36 9.19 -13.90
N GLY A 51 14.06 9.40 -12.79
CA GLY A 51 15.16 8.56 -12.34
C GLY A 51 14.73 7.11 -12.08
N ILE A 52 13.61 6.90 -11.39
CA ILE A 52 13.09 5.55 -11.11
C ILE A 52 12.64 4.87 -12.40
N ILE A 53 11.95 5.57 -13.31
CA ILE A 53 11.54 5.01 -14.61
C ILE A 53 12.75 4.55 -15.44
N ASN A 54 13.82 5.36 -15.47
CA ASN A 54 15.05 4.99 -16.17
C ASN A 54 15.69 3.73 -15.58
N LYS A 55 15.73 3.61 -14.25
CA LYS A 55 16.22 2.38 -13.60
C LYS A 55 15.37 1.15 -13.91
N LEU A 56 14.04 1.27 -13.81
CA LEU A 56 13.12 0.18 -14.15
C LEU A 56 13.30 -0.30 -15.59
N LYS A 57 13.64 0.62 -16.51
CA LYS A 57 14.01 0.28 -17.89
C LYS A 57 15.36 -0.43 -17.96
N ASP A 58 16.38 0.08 -17.29
CA ASP A 58 17.73 -0.51 -17.29
C ASP A 58 17.72 -1.93 -16.71
N ASP A 59 16.89 -2.16 -15.69
CA ASP A 59 16.62 -3.46 -15.07
C ASP A 59 15.67 -4.35 -15.89
N LYS A 60 15.20 -3.86 -17.05
CA LYS A 60 14.33 -4.56 -18.01
C LYS A 60 12.96 -4.98 -17.47
N ILE A 61 12.45 -4.25 -16.48
CA ILE A 61 11.10 -4.44 -15.92
C ILE A 61 10.09 -3.74 -16.82
N VAL A 62 10.43 -2.55 -17.33
CA VAL A 62 9.56 -1.84 -18.28
C VAL A 62 10.29 -1.58 -19.58
N SER A 63 9.55 -1.58 -20.68
CA SER A 63 10.07 -1.07 -21.95
C SER A 63 9.48 0.31 -22.23
N LEU A 64 10.33 1.26 -22.64
CA LEU A 64 9.91 2.60 -23.02
C LEU A 64 9.81 2.65 -24.55
N VAL A 65 8.62 2.96 -25.07
CA VAL A 65 8.34 3.02 -26.51
C VAL A 65 8.78 4.37 -27.08
N ASN A 66 8.52 5.46 -26.35
CA ASN A 66 8.95 6.81 -26.68
C ASN A 66 9.30 7.56 -25.39
N TYR A 67 10.59 7.72 -25.12
CA TYR A 67 11.11 8.52 -24.02
C TYR A 67 12.40 9.21 -24.45
N THR A 68 12.44 10.54 -24.37
CA THR A 68 13.68 11.32 -24.38
C THR A 68 13.81 12.01 -23.02
N ASP A 69 15.04 12.21 -22.53
CA ASP A 69 15.28 12.81 -21.20
C ASP A 69 14.69 14.22 -21.02
N GLN A 70 14.18 14.82 -22.11
CA GLN A 70 13.55 16.14 -22.15
C GLN A 70 12.04 16.09 -22.43
N SER A 71 11.46 14.92 -22.74
CA SER A 71 10.03 14.81 -23.03
C SER A 71 9.22 14.67 -21.75
N ASP A 72 8.22 15.54 -21.58
CA ASP A 72 7.24 15.39 -20.50
C ASP A 72 6.32 14.17 -20.70
N LYS A 73 6.14 13.72 -21.95
CA LYS A 73 5.32 12.55 -22.28
C LYS A 73 6.18 11.30 -22.39
N ILE A 74 5.80 10.26 -21.65
CA ILE A 74 6.42 8.94 -21.70
C ILE A 74 5.41 7.96 -22.24
N THR A 75 5.84 7.05 -23.12
CA THR A 75 5.06 5.85 -23.45
C THR A 75 5.76 4.62 -22.89
N MET A 76 5.08 3.93 -21.98
CA MET A 76 5.59 2.76 -21.29
C MET A 76 4.78 1.53 -21.69
N HIS A 77 5.47 0.45 -22.01
CA HIS A 77 4.90 -0.86 -22.27
C HIS A 77 4.92 -1.70 -21.00
N PHE A 78 3.75 -2.18 -20.59
CA PHE A 78 3.58 -3.10 -19.47
C PHE A 78 3.35 -4.52 -20.02
N GLU A 79 4.24 -5.47 -19.71
CA GLU A 79 4.05 -6.86 -20.11
C GLU A 79 3.06 -7.61 -19.21
N LYS A 80 2.33 -8.55 -19.81
CA LYS A 80 1.45 -9.55 -19.18
C LYS A 80 2.06 -10.30 -17.97
N THR A 81 3.38 -10.49 -17.94
CA THR A 81 4.09 -11.34 -16.97
C THR A 81 4.38 -10.66 -15.63
N HIS A 82 4.12 -9.35 -15.50
CA HIS A 82 4.38 -8.57 -14.29
C HIS A 82 3.49 -8.90 -13.08
N ASP A 83 2.56 -9.85 -13.21
CA ASP A 83 1.78 -10.36 -12.07
C ASP A 83 2.60 -11.23 -11.12
N LYS A 84 3.84 -11.60 -11.48
CA LYS A 84 4.73 -12.45 -10.68
C LYS A 84 6.04 -11.78 -10.30
N LEU A 85 6.00 -10.52 -9.88
CA LEU A 85 7.20 -9.85 -9.33
C LEU A 85 7.62 -10.36 -7.94
N PHE A 86 6.80 -11.20 -7.31
CA PHE A 86 6.98 -11.60 -5.92
C PHE A 86 6.97 -13.13 -5.80
N GLU A 87 7.91 -13.67 -5.03
CA GLU A 87 7.99 -15.10 -4.73
C GLU A 87 6.84 -15.54 -3.80
N PHE A 88 6.54 -16.85 -3.83
CA PHE A 88 5.46 -17.45 -3.04
C PHE A 88 5.76 -17.40 -1.54
N LEU A 89 4.81 -16.90 -0.73
CA LEU A 89 4.92 -16.88 0.73
C LEU A 89 4.36 -18.17 1.37
N PRO A 90 5.17 -18.96 2.09
CA PRO A 90 4.67 -20.11 2.85
C PRO A 90 3.89 -19.67 4.10
N HIS A 91 2.94 -20.51 4.55
CA HIS A 91 2.03 -20.18 5.66
C HIS A 91 2.72 -19.88 7.00
N THR A 92 3.87 -20.50 7.28
CA THR A 92 4.68 -20.22 8.48
C THR A 92 5.24 -18.81 8.53
N ASP A 93 5.31 -18.12 7.38
CA ASP A 93 5.82 -16.77 7.31
C ASP A 93 4.71 -15.75 7.64
N LEU A 94 3.42 -16.11 7.56
CA LEU A 94 2.32 -15.16 7.79
C LEU A 94 2.30 -14.60 9.21
N ASP A 95 2.51 -15.43 10.23
CA ASP A 95 2.54 -14.97 11.64
C ASP A 95 3.72 -14.04 11.90
N ILE A 96 4.88 -14.34 11.29
CA ILE A 96 6.08 -13.50 11.35
C ILE A 96 5.82 -12.18 10.62
N ILE A 97 5.21 -12.24 9.42
CA ILE A 97 4.82 -11.07 8.64
C ILE A 97 3.85 -10.18 9.41
N LEU A 98 2.88 -10.75 10.13
CA LEU A 98 1.96 -9.97 10.95
C LEU A 98 2.70 -9.20 12.05
N LEU A 99 3.66 -9.85 12.72
CA LEU A 99 4.49 -9.21 13.73
C LEU A 99 5.38 -8.10 13.13
N ASP A 100 5.98 -8.37 11.98
CA ASP A 100 6.84 -7.43 11.26
C ASP A 100 6.03 -6.23 10.75
N ILE A 101 4.85 -6.46 10.18
CA ILE A 101 3.90 -5.42 9.75
C ILE A 101 3.53 -4.53 10.94
N ASN A 102 3.22 -5.13 12.09
CA ASN A 102 2.85 -4.39 13.28
C ASN A 102 4.01 -3.50 13.75
N THR A 103 5.21 -4.07 13.85
CA THR A 103 6.44 -3.35 14.20
C THR A 103 6.69 -2.19 13.23
N PHE A 104 6.58 -2.45 11.93
CA PHE A 104 6.78 -1.48 10.87
C PHE A 104 5.78 -0.32 10.92
N ILE A 105 4.51 -0.59 11.21
CA ILE A 105 3.50 0.46 11.42
C ILE A 105 3.84 1.31 12.65
N PHE A 106 4.27 0.70 13.75
CA PHE A 106 4.63 1.41 14.97
C PHE A 106 5.88 2.29 14.81
N GLU A 107 6.92 1.81 14.13
CA GLU A 107 8.13 2.59 13.83
C GLU A 107 7.86 3.80 12.92
N ASN A 108 6.81 3.70 12.11
CA ASN A 108 6.39 4.72 11.17
C ASN A 108 5.10 5.45 11.58
N ILE A 109 4.71 5.37 12.86
CA ILE A 109 3.41 5.83 13.35
C ILE A 109 3.12 7.29 13.03
N GLN A 110 4.15 8.14 13.01
CA GLN A 110 4.12 9.55 12.65
C GLN A 110 3.69 9.83 11.20
N LEU A 111 3.82 8.85 10.31
CA LEU A 111 3.39 8.98 8.91
C LEU A 111 1.89 8.70 8.75
N PHE A 112 1.26 8.09 9.75
CA PHE A 112 -0.15 7.76 9.74
C PHE A 112 -0.97 8.77 10.52
N ASP A 113 -2.17 9.07 10.00
CA ASP A 113 -3.10 9.97 10.66
C ASP A 113 -4.00 9.24 11.66
N PHE A 114 -3.39 8.58 12.65
CA PHE A 114 -4.15 7.85 13.67
C PHE A 114 -4.81 8.78 14.68
N ASN A 115 -4.25 9.97 14.92
CA ASN A 115 -4.72 10.90 15.94
C ASN A 115 -5.96 11.72 15.51
N ASN A 116 -6.22 11.89 14.21
CA ASN A 116 -7.43 12.59 13.77
C ASN A 116 -8.64 11.65 13.74
N SER A 117 -9.70 11.99 14.47
CA SER A 117 -10.93 11.21 14.43
C SER A 117 -11.78 11.58 13.21
N TYR A 118 -12.20 10.57 12.44
CA TYR A 118 -13.16 10.75 11.35
C TYR A 118 -14.48 10.08 11.71
N LYS A 119 -15.60 10.60 11.19
CA LYS A 119 -16.93 10.04 11.50
C LYS A 119 -17.01 8.55 11.21
N ILE A 120 -16.54 8.13 10.03
CA ILE A 120 -16.59 6.73 9.59
C ILE A 120 -15.76 5.81 10.49
N THR A 121 -14.56 6.22 10.90
CA THR A 121 -13.70 5.43 11.78
C THR A 121 -14.24 5.40 13.21
N SER A 122 -14.81 6.51 13.69
CA SER A 122 -15.49 6.59 14.98
C SER A 122 -16.73 5.69 15.05
N ASP A 123 -17.52 5.63 13.97
CA ASP A 123 -18.72 4.80 13.90
C ASP A 123 -18.35 3.30 13.98
N TYR A 124 -17.32 2.87 13.25
CA TYR A 124 -16.79 1.50 13.35
C TYR A 124 -16.21 1.19 14.73
N ALA A 125 -15.44 2.11 15.32
CA ALA A 125 -14.89 1.92 16.66
C ALA A 125 -15.99 1.76 17.73
N LYS A 126 -17.08 2.52 17.62
CA LYS A 126 -18.26 2.37 18.50
C LYS A 126 -18.96 1.03 18.31
N GLU A 127 -19.08 0.57 17.06
CA GLU A 127 -19.71 -0.71 16.76
C GLU A 127 -18.91 -1.88 17.34
N ILE A 128 -17.59 -1.87 17.12
CA ILE A 128 -16.65 -2.85 17.70
C ILE A 128 -16.72 -2.81 19.23
N LYS A 129 -16.56 -1.62 19.83
CA LYS A 129 -16.61 -1.46 21.29
C LYS A 129 -17.94 -1.94 21.86
N SER A 130 -19.07 -1.58 21.24
CA SER A 130 -20.39 -2.01 21.72
C SER A 130 -20.58 -3.52 21.67
N ARG A 131 -19.92 -4.21 20.72
CA ARG A 131 -19.98 -5.67 20.63
C ARG A 131 -19.08 -6.33 21.68
N LEU A 132 -17.85 -5.83 21.83
CA LEU A 132 -16.90 -6.33 22.84
C LEU A 132 -17.32 -6.02 24.28
N ASP A 133 -18.01 -4.92 24.53
CA ASP A 133 -18.59 -4.57 25.85
C ASP A 133 -19.67 -5.60 26.26
N LYS A 134 -20.35 -6.25 25.30
CA LYS A 134 -21.37 -7.28 25.57
C LYS A 134 -20.74 -8.66 25.76
N ASP A 135 -19.74 -8.97 24.96
CA ASP A 135 -18.96 -10.20 25.05
C ASP A 135 -17.51 -9.93 24.57
N PRO A 136 -16.51 -9.98 25.48
CA PRO A 136 -15.11 -9.75 25.12
C PRO A 136 -14.56 -10.72 24.06
N ASN A 137 -15.21 -11.88 23.86
CA ASN A 137 -14.84 -12.88 22.86
C ASN A 137 -15.74 -12.85 21.62
N ALA A 138 -16.57 -11.81 21.47
CA ALA A 138 -17.48 -11.71 20.34
C ALA A 138 -16.72 -11.69 19.01
N ASP A 139 -17.27 -12.40 18.02
CA ASP A 139 -16.80 -12.29 16.65
C ASP A 139 -17.10 -10.89 16.08
N ILE A 140 -16.06 -10.22 15.61
CA ILE A 140 -16.12 -8.90 14.97
C ILE A 140 -15.72 -8.95 13.49
N ASN A 141 -15.49 -10.14 12.92
CA ASN A 141 -14.99 -10.28 11.55
C ASN A 141 -15.90 -9.64 10.49
N ASP A 142 -17.22 -9.66 10.70
CA ASP A 142 -18.18 -8.95 9.85
C ASP A 142 -17.93 -7.43 9.86
N ILE A 143 -17.69 -6.84 11.03
CA ILE A 143 -17.40 -5.41 11.20
C ILE A 143 -16.03 -5.09 10.58
N LEU A 144 -15.02 -5.94 10.80
CA LEU A 144 -13.67 -5.75 10.24
C LEU A 144 -13.71 -5.75 8.72
N ARG A 145 -14.28 -6.79 8.10
CA ARG A 145 -14.35 -6.92 6.64
C ARG A 145 -15.08 -5.74 6.01
N LYS A 146 -16.18 -5.28 6.64
CA LYS A 146 -16.93 -4.13 6.16
C LYS A 146 -16.14 -2.83 6.31
N GLY A 147 -15.53 -2.58 7.46
CA GLY A 147 -14.76 -1.38 7.73
C GLY A 147 -13.51 -1.25 6.86
N ILE A 148 -12.79 -2.36 6.66
CA ILE A 148 -11.62 -2.42 5.78
C ILE A 148 -12.03 -2.10 4.33
N ASN A 149 -13.10 -2.70 3.82
CA ASN A 149 -13.59 -2.41 2.48
C ASN A 149 -14.05 -0.96 2.34
N ASP A 150 -14.85 -0.43 3.28
CA ASP A 150 -15.35 0.94 3.20
C ASP A 150 -14.24 2.01 3.17
N LEU A 151 -13.14 1.75 3.88
CA LEU A 151 -12.03 2.69 4.01
C LEU A 151 -10.98 2.52 2.91
N PHE A 152 -10.68 1.29 2.48
CA PHE A 152 -9.50 1.00 1.66
C PHE A 152 -9.81 0.51 0.24
N SER A 153 -11.06 0.23 -0.11
CA SER A 153 -11.42 -0.22 -1.48
C SER A 153 -11.38 0.88 -2.54
N ARG A 154 -11.33 2.14 -2.14
CA ARG A 154 -11.33 3.29 -3.07
C ARG A 154 -9.94 3.52 -3.63
N GLU A 155 -9.87 3.88 -4.92
CA GLU A 155 -8.60 4.20 -5.61
C GLU A 155 -7.78 5.23 -4.84
N GLU A 156 -8.41 6.31 -4.36
CA GLU A 156 -7.75 7.36 -3.57
C GLU A 156 -7.07 6.82 -2.30
N SER A 157 -7.71 5.86 -1.61
CA SER A 157 -7.16 5.24 -0.41
C SER A 157 -5.97 4.36 -0.75
N ILE A 158 -6.07 3.58 -1.82
CA ILE A 158 -4.98 2.74 -2.33
C ILE A 158 -3.78 3.63 -2.68
N ILE A 159 -3.99 4.72 -3.43
CA ILE A 159 -2.91 5.67 -3.77
C ILE A 159 -2.25 6.23 -2.51
N LYS A 160 -3.03 6.64 -1.50
CA LYS A 160 -2.48 7.13 -0.23
C LYS A 160 -1.61 6.09 0.47
N ILE A 161 -2.02 4.82 0.46
CA ILE A 161 -1.24 3.73 1.04
C ILE A 161 0.06 3.51 0.27
N PHE A 162 0.02 3.44 -1.05
CA PHE A 162 1.24 3.28 -1.86
C PHE A 162 2.19 4.47 -1.71
N LYS A 163 1.67 5.70 -1.58
CA LYS A 163 2.47 6.89 -1.21
C LYS A 163 3.17 6.71 0.14
N LEU A 164 2.48 6.16 1.12
CA LEU A 164 3.05 5.89 2.45
C LEU A 164 4.14 4.83 2.37
N LEU A 165 3.87 3.70 1.72
CA LEU A 165 4.86 2.64 1.49
C LEU A 165 6.09 3.17 0.75
N PHE A 166 5.89 4.04 -0.24
CA PHE A 166 6.99 4.69 -0.96
C PHE A 166 7.85 5.54 -0.03
N LYS A 167 7.22 6.42 0.77
CA LYS A 167 7.94 7.26 1.76
C LYS A 167 8.70 6.42 2.79
N MET A 168 8.10 5.32 3.25
CA MET A 168 8.73 4.40 4.20
C MET A 168 9.93 3.67 3.56
N SER A 169 9.80 3.25 2.29
CA SER A 169 10.87 2.57 1.55
C SER A 169 12.09 3.45 1.27
N LYS A 170 11.93 4.78 1.24
CA LYS A 170 13.02 5.72 0.97
C LYS A 170 14.14 5.69 2.03
N ASN A 171 13.81 5.30 3.26
CA ASN A 171 14.74 5.22 4.39
C ASN A 171 14.86 3.78 4.95
N SER A 172 14.46 2.77 4.19
CA SER A 172 14.37 1.38 4.67
C SER A 172 15.74 0.75 4.87
N THR A 173 15.91 0.01 5.98
CA THR A 173 16.96 -1.00 6.12
C THR A 173 16.66 -2.21 5.22
N PRO A 174 17.62 -3.14 4.99
CA PRO A 174 17.35 -4.36 4.22
C PRO A 174 16.18 -5.18 4.76
N GLU A 175 15.96 -5.20 6.07
CA GLU A 175 14.83 -5.90 6.70
C GLU A 175 13.50 -5.22 6.35
N ASN A 176 13.46 -3.88 6.33
CA ASN A 176 12.30 -3.11 5.90
C ASN A 176 12.00 -3.27 4.40
N GLN A 177 13.03 -3.56 3.58
CA GLN A 177 12.86 -3.82 2.15
C GLN A 177 12.10 -5.13 1.90
N ASP A 178 12.56 -6.22 2.51
CA ASP A 178 11.89 -7.53 2.44
C ASP A 178 10.43 -7.44 2.91
N LEU A 179 10.18 -6.74 4.01
CA LEU A 179 8.81 -6.56 4.51
C LEU A 179 7.91 -5.79 3.54
N VAL A 180 8.41 -4.71 2.92
CA VAL A 180 7.64 -3.93 1.94
C VAL A 180 7.26 -4.80 0.74
N GLU A 181 8.15 -5.67 0.28
CA GLU A 181 7.85 -6.62 -0.80
C GLU A 181 6.78 -7.62 -0.40
N LYS A 182 6.81 -8.13 0.83
CA LYS A 182 5.77 -9.01 1.38
C LYS A 182 4.42 -8.29 1.52
N ILE A 183 4.42 -7.02 1.92
CA ILE A 183 3.21 -6.18 1.96
C ILE A 183 2.64 -6.02 0.55
N LEU A 184 3.49 -5.70 -0.44
CA LEU A 184 3.08 -5.56 -1.84
C LEU A 184 2.53 -6.88 -2.39
N TYR A 185 3.18 -8.01 -2.13
CA TYR A 185 2.67 -9.33 -2.51
C TYR A 185 1.24 -9.54 -2.00
N CYS A 186 1.01 -9.26 -0.72
CA CYS A 186 -0.32 -9.38 -0.11
C CYS A 186 -1.34 -8.45 -0.78
N PHE A 187 -0.95 -7.23 -1.19
CA PHE A 187 -1.83 -6.30 -1.88
C PHE A 187 -2.34 -6.82 -3.22
N PHE A 188 -1.53 -7.59 -3.94
CA PHE A 188 -1.90 -8.09 -5.27
C PHE A 188 -2.54 -9.47 -5.26
N ASN A 189 -2.30 -10.27 -4.22
CA ASN A 189 -2.72 -11.67 -4.18
C ASN A 189 -3.87 -11.95 -3.22
N LEU A 190 -4.18 -11.03 -2.29
CA LEU A 190 -5.24 -11.21 -1.30
C LEU A 190 -6.38 -10.22 -1.51
N PRO A 191 -7.64 -10.62 -1.19
CA PRO A 191 -8.74 -9.68 -1.04
C PRO A 191 -8.38 -8.53 -0.08
N ILE A 192 -8.97 -7.36 -0.29
CA ILE A 192 -8.70 -6.16 0.52
C ILE A 192 -8.95 -6.41 2.01
N ASP A 193 -10.01 -7.14 2.35
CA ASP A 193 -10.38 -7.51 3.72
C ASP A 193 -9.60 -8.70 4.30
N GLU A 194 -8.76 -9.34 3.50
CA GLU A 194 -7.87 -10.43 3.92
C GLU A 194 -6.39 -9.99 3.88
N ASN A 195 -6.12 -8.77 3.46
CA ASN A 195 -4.77 -8.23 3.41
C ASN A 195 -4.26 -7.93 4.85
N PRO A 196 -3.16 -8.56 5.30
CA PRO A 196 -2.65 -8.43 6.67
C PRO A 196 -2.19 -7.00 7.00
N PHE A 197 -1.67 -6.26 6.02
CA PHE A 197 -1.26 -4.87 6.23
C PHE A 197 -2.47 -3.97 6.43
N LEU A 198 -3.48 -4.06 5.57
CA LEU A 198 -4.71 -3.27 5.68
C LEU A 198 -5.50 -3.60 6.95
N THR A 199 -5.56 -4.88 7.30
CA THR A 199 -6.23 -5.36 8.51
C THR A 199 -5.54 -4.80 9.75
N THR A 200 -4.21 -4.89 9.82
CA THR A 200 -3.44 -4.31 10.94
C THR A 200 -3.62 -2.80 11.00
N LEU A 201 -3.56 -2.11 9.85
CA LEU A 201 -3.77 -0.67 9.77
C LEU A 201 -5.14 -0.24 10.30
N PHE A 202 -6.19 -0.99 9.93
CA PHE A 202 -7.55 -0.78 10.41
C PHE A 202 -7.65 -0.97 11.93
N LEU A 203 -7.16 -2.10 12.44
CA LEU A 203 -7.22 -2.43 13.87
C LEU A 203 -6.46 -1.41 14.72
N THR A 204 -5.29 -0.97 14.26
CA THR A 204 -4.54 0.12 14.90
C THR A 204 -5.37 1.38 14.94
N LYS A 205 -5.99 1.79 13.82
CA LYS A 205 -6.87 2.97 13.79
C LYS A 205 -8.05 2.82 14.77
N MET A 206 -8.70 1.66 14.81
CA MET A 206 -9.83 1.41 15.73
C MET A 206 -9.39 1.49 17.19
N SER A 207 -8.20 1.00 17.51
CA SER A 207 -7.62 1.08 18.85
C SER A 207 -7.45 2.53 19.30
N PHE A 208 -6.87 3.39 18.45
CA PHE A 208 -6.75 4.83 18.73
C PHE A 208 -8.11 5.53 18.88
N GLU A 209 -9.08 5.21 18.02
CA GLU A 209 -10.43 5.77 18.12
C GLU A 209 -11.13 5.33 19.42
N MET A 210 -10.97 4.08 19.84
CA MET A 210 -11.54 3.58 21.09
C MET A 210 -10.91 4.26 22.32
N GLU A 211 -9.60 4.51 22.32
CA GLU A 211 -8.95 5.28 23.39
C GLU A 211 -9.45 6.74 23.42
N ASN A 212 -9.60 7.38 22.26
CA ASN A 212 -10.19 8.72 22.17
C ASN A 212 -11.63 8.77 22.71
N LEU A 213 -12.43 7.72 22.47
CA LEU A 213 -13.80 7.62 22.98
C LEU A 213 -13.85 7.49 24.52
N LYS A 214 -12.85 6.86 25.16
CA LYS A 214 -12.73 6.80 26.62
C LYS A 214 -12.41 8.18 27.20
N LEU A 215 -11.40 8.85 26.62
CA LEU A 215 -10.98 10.19 27.04
C LEU A 215 -12.11 11.23 26.94
N GLN A 216 -12.97 11.14 25.92
CA GLN A 216 -14.14 12.02 25.77
C GLN A 216 -15.25 11.76 26.81
N LYS A 217 -15.30 10.56 27.40
CA LYS A 217 -16.28 10.20 28.44
C LYS A 217 -15.81 10.49 29.86
N GLY A 218 -14.56 10.92 30.04
CA GLY A 218 -13.97 11.15 31.36
C GLY A 218 -13.72 9.86 32.15
N GLU A 219 -13.58 8.73 31.44
CA GLU A 219 -13.16 7.43 31.99
C GLU A 219 -11.65 7.24 31.83
#